data_AF-A0A1F7KED6-F1
#
_entry.id   AF-A0A1F7KED6-F1
#
_cell.length_a   1.000
_cell.length_b   1.000
_cell.length_c   1.000
_cell.angle_alpha   90.00
_cell.angle_beta   90.00
_cell.angle_gamma   90.00
#
_symmetry.space_group_name_H-M   'P 1'
#
loop_
_entity.id
_entity.type
_entity.pdbx_description
1 polymer ?
#
loop_
_entity_poly.entity_id
_entity_poly.type
_entity_poly.pdbx_seq_one_letter_code
_entity_poly.pdbx_strand_id
1 'polypeptide(L)'
;MGDYFFLKRTLAPQYWEPIKFSDEITEVSPRFPRIYNQSAIAEDFGLDEIAGGGYRKSLEFLIKDYLKATKLRTEEQIKKMQLADAISAINEKRIQACAKRAAWLGNDEIHYERKWEDKDITNLKELIKLTVNFVESDIIAGRYEEEMPDNK
;
A
#
# COMPACT_ATOMS: atom_id res chain seq x y z
N MET A 1 16.93 -33.64 -30.33
CA MET A 1 17.30 -32.37 -29.67
C MET A 1 16.17 -31.40 -30.04
N GLY A 2 15.33 -31.01 -29.08
CA GLY A 2 14.13 -30.22 -29.39
C GLY A 2 14.48 -28.75 -29.57
N ASP A 3 13.94 -28.13 -30.61
CA ASP A 3 14.08 -26.70 -30.83
C ASP A 3 13.20 -25.94 -29.83
N TYR A 4 13.84 -25.13 -28.98
CA TYR A 4 13.16 -24.25 -28.05
C TYR A 4 13.01 -22.87 -28.68
N PHE A 5 11.76 -22.38 -28.74
CA PHE A 5 11.46 -21.01 -29.13
C PHE A 5 11.28 -20.17 -27.87
N PHE A 6 12.04 -19.08 -27.77
CA PHE A 6 11.83 -18.08 -26.72
C PHE A 6 10.90 -16.99 -27.24
N LEU A 7 9.71 -16.90 -26.68
CA LEU A 7 8.83 -15.76 -26.89
C LEU A 7 9.46 -14.52 -26.24
N LYS A 8 9.88 -13.55 -27.07
CA LYS A 8 10.24 -12.22 -26.59
C LYS A 8 8.99 -11.60 -25.97
N ARG A 9 9.01 -11.38 -24.66
CA ARG A 9 7.90 -10.91 -23.80
C ARG A 9 7.22 -9.61 -24.25
N THR A 10 7.76 -8.95 -25.27
CA THR A 10 7.33 -7.67 -25.84
C THR A 10 6.13 -7.72 -26.81
N LEU A 11 5.57 -8.90 -27.13
CA LEU A 11 4.50 -9.04 -28.14
C LEU A 11 3.12 -9.38 -27.59
N ALA A 12 2.96 -9.57 -26.28
CA ALA A 12 1.62 -9.64 -25.69
C ALA A 12 1.11 -8.21 -25.46
N PRO A 13 -0.05 -7.81 -26.02
CA PRO A 13 -0.62 -6.50 -25.72
C PRO A 13 -0.87 -6.42 -24.21
N GLN A 14 -0.19 -5.48 -23.55
CA GLN A 14 -0.47 -5.14 -22.17
C GLN A 14 -1.80 -4.38 -22.15
N TYR A 15 -2.91 -5.09 -22.05
CA TYR A 15 -4.24 -4.51 -21.83
C TYR A 15 -4.45 -4.02 -20.39
N TRP A 16 -3.38 -3.91 -19.61
CA TRP A 16 -3.45 -3.54 -18.22
C TRP A 16 -3.14 -2.06 -18.06
N GLU A 17 -4.13 -1.29 -17.64
CA GLU A 17 -3.98 0.13 -17.32
C GLU A 17 -3.57 0.29 -15.85
N PRO A 18 -2.41 0.91 -15.56
CA PRO A 18 -1.98 1.12 -14.19
C PRO A 18 -2.93 2.05 -13.45
N ILE A 19 -3.26 1.65 -12.22
CA ILE A 19 -3.94 2.52 -11.27
C ILE A 19 -3.00 3.68 -10.96
N LYS A 20 -3.47 4.88 -11.29
CA LYS A 20 -2.77 6.12 -11.02
C LYS A 20 -3.10 6.57 -9.60
N PHE A 21 -2.06 6.93 -8.87
CA PHE A 21 -2.14 7.58 -7.57
C PHE A 21 -1.77 9.05 -7.75
N SER A 22 -2.17 9.90 -6.80
CA SER A 22 -1.83 11.32 -6.83
C SER A 22 -0.33 11.56 -6.71
N ASP A 23 0.08 12.77 -7.04
CA ASP A 23 1.47 13.20 -6.95
C ASP A 23 1.93 13.21 -5.49
N GLU A 24 1.08 13.64 -4.56
CA GLU A 24 1.33 13.61 -3.11
C GLU A 24 1.71 12.20 -2.62
N ILE A 25 0.95 11.19 -3.03
CA ILE A 25 1.21 9.79 -2.65
C ILE A 25 2.47 9.26 -3.34
N THR A 26 2.68 9.62 -4.61
CA THR A 26 3.83 9.14 -5.39
C THR A 26 5.14 9.76 -4.90
N GLU A 27 5.10 11.02 -4.46
CA GLU A 27 6.22 11.72 -3.85
C GLU A 27 6.57 11.15 -2.48
N VAL A 28 5.58 10.91 -1.62
CA VAL A 28 5.79 10.33 -0.30
C VAL A 28 6.25 8.88 -0.37
N SER A 29 5.59 8.04 -1.16
CA SER A 29 5.90 6.62 -1.27
C SER A 29 6.01 6.16 -2.73
N PRO A 30 7.14 6.42 -3.41
CA PRO A 30 7.29 6.08 -4.83
C PRO A 30 7.23 4.58 -5.11
N ARG A 31 7.52 3.75 -4.09
CA ARG A 31 7.45 2.28 -4.22
C ARG A 31 6.03 1.75 -4.05
N PHE A 32 5.16 2.43 -3.32
CA PHE A 32 3.79 1.99 -3.08
C PHE A 32 3.01 1.77 -4.39
N PRO A 33 2.90 2.75 -5.31
CA PRO A 33 2.20 2.57 -6.58
C PRO A 33 2.73 1.39 -7.38
N ARG A 34 4.05 1.18 -7.39
CA ARG A 34 4.67 0.07 -8.12
C ARG A 34 4.28 -1.30 -7.56
N ILE A 35 4.32 -1.46 -6.24
CA ILE A 35 3.99 -2.73 -5.59
C ILE A 35 2.49 -3.00 -5.71
N TYR A 36 1.65 -1.99 -5.47
CA TYR A 36 0.19 -2.12 -5.59
C TYR A 36 -0.21 -2.59 -6.99
N ASN A 37 0.33 -1.93 -8.01
CA ASN A 37 0.07 -2.25 -9.40
C ASN A 37 0.59 -3.63 -9.82
N GLN A 38 1.78 -4.05 -9.36
CA GLN A 38 2.25 -5.43 -9.56
C GLN A 38 1.32 -6.47 -8.92
N SER A 39 0.71 -6.12 -7.78
CA SER A 39 -0.26 -6.97 -7.10
C SER A 39 -1.58 -7.05 -7.87
N ALA A 40 -2.03 -5.92 -8.45
CA ALA A 40 -3.20 -5.87 -9.33
C ALA A 40 -3.01 -6.70 -10.60
N ILE A 41 -1.82 -6.63 -11.21
CA ILE A 41 -1.49 -7.50 -12.34
C ILE A 41 -1.58 -8.98 -11.92
N ALA A 42 -1.01 -9.35 -10.77
CA ALA A 42 -1.07 -10.73 -10.29
C ALA A 42 -2.52 -11.19 -10.05
N GLU A 43 -3.37 -10.33 -9.46
CA GLU A 43 -4.80 -10.59 -9.28
C GLU A 43 -5.53 -10.78 -10.63
N ASP A 44 -5.31 -9.90 -11.61
CA ASP A 44 -5.93 -9.99 -12.93
C ASP A 44 -5.52 -11.27 -13.69
N PHE A 45 -4.35 -11.84 -13.37
CA PHE A 45 -3.88 -13.13 -13.88
C PHE A 45 -4.37 -14.34 -13.05
N GLY A 46 -5.19 -14.13 -12.01
CA GLY A 46 -5.69 -15.19 -11.12
C GLY A 46 -4.63 -15.79 -10.19
N LEU A 47 -3.56 -15.04 -9.90
CA LEU A 47 -2.50 -15.44 -8.97
C LEU A 47 -2.87 -15.03 -7.53
N ASP A 48 -4.00 -15.53 -7.04
CA ASP A 48 -4.64 -15.08 -5.80
C ASP A 48 -3.75 -15.28 -4.56
N GLU A 49 -3.00 -16.39 -4.51
CA GLU A 49 -2.01 -16.72 -3.47
C GLU A 49 -0.80 -15.75 -3.41
N ILE A 50 -0.65 -14.88 -4.42
CA ILE A 50 0.46 -13.92 -4.53
C ILE A 50 -0.05 -12.49 -4.40
N ALA A 51 -1.21 -12.19 -4.98
CA ALA A 51 -1.79 -10.85 -5.03
C ALA A 51 -1.99 -10.26 -3.63
N GLY A 52 -2.60 -11.02 -2.71
CA GLY A 52 -2.87 -10.54 -1.35
C GLY A 52 -1.62 -10.19 -0.55
N GLY A 53 -0.57 -11.03 -0.64
CA GLY A 53 0.74 -10.72 -0.06
C GLY A 53 1.40 -9.49 -0.68
N GLY A 54 1.22 -9.28 -1.98
CA GLY A 54 1.63 -8.07 -2.68
C GLY A 54 0.91 -6.81 -2.18
N TYR A 55 -0.42 -6.86 -2.02
CA TYR A 55 -1.19 -5.75 -1.48
C TYR A 55 -0.80 -5.41 -0.05
N ARG A 56 -0.62 -6.41 0.81
CA ARG A 56 -0.10 -6.21 2.17
C ARG A 56 1.27 -5.53 2.16
N LYS A 57 2.16 -5.95 1.27
CA LYS A 57 3.48 -5.32 1.10
C LYS A 57 3.34 -3.86 0.65
N SER A 58 2.42 -3.56 -0.27
CA SER A 58 2.18 -2.18 -0.69
C SER A 58 1.78 -1.30 0.50
N LEU A 59 0.86 -1.76 1.35
CA LEU A 59 0.44 -1.05 2.56
C LEU A 59 1.62 -0.80 3.50
N GLU A 60 2.52 -1.78 3.67
CA GLU A 60 3.70 -1.59 4.52
C GLU A 60 4.60 -0.45 4.05
N PHE A 61 4.86 -0.37 2.75
CA PHE A 61 5.64 0.73 2.18
C PHE A 61 4.97 2.07 2.39
N LEU A 62 3.66 2.16 2.09
CA LEU A 62 2.90 3.40 2.28
C LEU A 62 2.96 3.90 3.73
N ILE A 63 2.70 3.04 4.71
CA ILE A 63 2.66 3.43 6.12
C ILE A 63 4.06 3.84 6.63
N LYS A 64 5.09 3.06 6.28
CA LYS A 64 6.46 3.38 6.72
C LYS A 64 6.98 4.67 6.10
N ASP A 65 6.70 4.90 4.83
CA ASP A 65 7.08 6.13 4.13
C ASP A 65 6.31 7.34 4.67
N TYR A 66 5.02 7.18 5.00
CA TYR A 66 4.22 8.22 5.66
C TYR A 66 4.76 8.63 7.03
N LEU A 67 5.18 7.67 7.88
CA LEU A 67 5.82 7.97 9.17
C LEU A 67 7.13 8.74 9.01
N LYS A 68 7.87 8.47 7.91
CA LYS A 68 9.09 9.20 7.57
C LYS A 68 8.76 10.63 7.15
N ALA A 69 7.75 10.82 6.29
CA ALA A 69 7.34 12.13 5.80
C ALA A 69 6.85 13.05 6.93
N THR A 70 6.05 12.53 7.85
CA THR A 70 5.53 13.26 9.02
C THR A 70 6.52 13.36 10.18
N LYS A 71 7.77 12.88 10.01
CA LYS A 71 8.85 12.89 11.02
C LYS A 71 8.44 12.26 12.36
N LEU A 72 7.44 11.37 12.37
CA LEU A 72 6.98 10.69 13.57
C LEU A 72 8.01 9.69 14.09
N ARG A 73 8.86 9.14 13.22
CA ARG A 73 9.91 8.17 13.55
C ARG A 73 11.16 8.41 12.71
N THR A 74 12.33 8.00 13.21
CA THR A 74 13.57 8.05 12.43
C THR A 74 13.64 6.90 11.41
N GLU A 75 14.47 7.07 10.38
CA GLU A 75 14.64 6.05 9.34
C GLU A 75 15.14 4.71 9.92
N GLU A 76 16.03 4.75 10.91
CA GLU A 76 16.55 3.56 11.60
C GLU A 76 15.45 2.84 12.40
N GLN A 77 14.52 3.59 13.00
CA GLN A 77 13.38 3.02 13.71
C GLN A 77 12.44 2.34 12.70
N ILE A 78 12.07 3.06 11.63
CA ILE A 78 11.12 2.58 10.61
C ILE A 78 11.60 1.29 9.94
N LYS A 79 12.91 1.17 9.64
CA LYS A 79 13.49 -0.04 9.05
C LYS A 79 13.34 -1.29 9.92
N LYS A 80 13.29 -1.13 11.25
CA LYS A 80 13.17 -2.23 12.22
C LYS A 80 11.73 -2.53 12.62
N MET A 81 10.80 -1.61 12.38
CA MET A 81 9.41 -1.77 12.75
C MET A 81 8.72 -2.85 11.92
N GLN A 82 7.92 -3.67 12.58
CA GLN A 82 6.93 -4.47 11.89
C GLN A 82 5.76 -3.58 11.45
N LEU A 83 4.97 -4.05 10.49
CA LEU A 83 3.81 -3.29 9.99
C LEU A 83 2.85 -2.89 11.12
N ALA A 84 2.58 -3.79 12.07
CA ALA A 84 1.69 -3.53 13.20
C ALA A 84 2.19 -2.38 14.10
N ASP A 85 3.51 -2.33 14.35
CA ASP A 85 4.14 -1.26 15.15
C ASP A 85 4.10 0.07 14.40
N ALA A 86 4.35 0.05 13.10
CA ALA A 86 4.30 1.23 12.25
C ALA A 86 2.88 1.83 12.24
N ILE A 87 1.85 1.00 12.07
CA ILE A 87 0.45 1.44 12.12
C ILE A 87 0.11 2.05 13.49
N SER A 88 0.59 1.43 14.57
CA SER A 88 0.32 1.90 15.94
C SER A 88 0.98 3.25 16.25
N ALA A 89 2.01 3.63 15.50
CA ALA A 89 2.70 4.92 15.65
C ALA A 89 2.00 6.10 14.95
N ILE A 90 0.95 5.84 14.16
CA ILE A 90 0.20 6.87 13.45
C ILE A 90 -0.73 7.60 14.43
N ASN A 91 -0.69 8.93 14.41
CA ASN A 91 -1.53 9.77 15.27
C ASN A 91 -2.95 9.94 14.70
N GLU A 92 -3.08 10.07 13.38
CA GLU A 92 -4.37 10.25 12.72
C GLU A 92 -5.21 8.97 12.80
N LYS A 93 -6.31 9.05 13.54
CA LYS A 93 -7.12 7.90 13.94
C LYS A 93 -7.75 7.19 12.73
N ARG A 94 -8.15 7.92 11.69
CA ARG A 94 -8.76 7.33 10.49
C ARG A 94 -7.75 6.53 9.68
N ILE A 95 -6.53 7.05 9.51
CA ILE A 95 -5.42 6.34 8.86
C ILE A 95 -5.11 5.08 9.65
N GLN A 96 -4.88 5.22 10.96
CA GLN A 96 -4.56 4.09 11.84
C GLN A 96 -5.65 2.99 11.78
N ALA A 97 -6.93 3.38 11.85
CA ALA A 97 -8.05 2.44 11.86
C ALA A 97 -8.19 1.66 10.56
N CYS A 98 -8.03 2.30 9.40
CA CYS A 98 -8.12 1.65 8.09
C CYS A 98 -6.90 0.76 7.84
N ALA A 99 -5.69 1.28 8.09
CA ALA A 99 -4.45 0.53 7.91
C ALA A 99 -4.41 -0.72 8.79
N LYS A 100 -4.90 -0.64 10.04
CA LYS A 100 -4.96 -1.79 10.94
C LYS A 100 -5.82 -2.93 10.38
N ARG A 101 -6.99 -2.59 9.84
CA ARG A 101 -7.92 -3.57 9.23
C ARG A 101 -7.35 -4.13 7.92
N ALA A 102 -6.73 -3.28 7.10
CA ALA A 102 -6.04 -3.73 5.90
C ALA A 102 -4.90 -4.69 6.24
N ALA A 103 -4.14 -4.45 7.32
CA ALA A 103 -3.11 -5.37 7.77
C ALA A 103 -3.68 -6.71 8.28
N TRP A 104 -4.87 -6.71 8.89
CA TRP A 104 -5.55 -7.94 9.28
C TRP A 104 -5.96 -8.77 8.07
N LEU A 105 -6.65 -8.16 7.09
CA LEU A 105 -7.02 -8.88 5.87
C LEU A 105 -5.78 -9.31 5.06
N GLY A 106 -4.76 -8.45 4.97
CA GLY A 106 -3.50 -8.82 4.32
C GLY A 106 -2.79 -9.99 5.01
N ASN A 107 -2.93 -10.16 6.33
CA ASN A 107 -2.44 -11.34 7.02
C ASN A 107 -3.26 -12.58 6.64
N ASP A 108 -4.58 -12.47 6.54
CA ASP A 108 -5.47 -13.58 6.14
C ASP A 108 -5.16 -14.07 4.71
N GLU A 109 -4.66 -13.21 3.83
CA GLU A 109 -4.23 -13.59 2.47
C GLU A 109 -2.87 -14.33 2.41
N ILE A 110 -2.12 -14.43 3.52
CA ILE A 110 -0.78 -15.07 3.52
C ILE A 110 -0.61 -16.15 4.59
N HIS A 111 -1.49 -16.22 5.58
CA HIS A 111 -1.44 -17.23 6.63
C HIS A 111 -2.36 -18.39 6.28
N TYR A 112 -2.03 -19.56 6.80
CA TYR A 112 -2.81 -20.79 6.58
C TYR A 112 -4.26 -20.70 7.08
N GLU A 113 -4.48 -19.95 8.16
CA GLU A 113 -5.81 -19.75 8.75
C GLU A 113 -6.28 -18.31 8.50
N ARG A 114 -7.50 -18.16 7.97
CA ARG A 114 -8.19 -16.86 7.85
C ARG A 114 -8.97 -16.58 9.13
N LYS A 115 -8.95 -15.33 9.59
CA LYS A 115 -9.71 -14.91 10.78
C LYS A 115 -11.02 -14.20 10.41
N TRP A 116 -11.05 -13.55 9.26
CA TRP A 116 -12.19 -12.80 8.74
C TRP A 116 -12.74 -13.53 7.51
N GLU A 117 -13.45 -14.63 7.74
CA GLU A 117 -13.96 -15.51 6.68
C GLU A 117 -15.03 -14.84 5.78
N ASP A 118 -15.69 -13.79 6.27
CA ASP A 118 -16.70 -13.01 5.55
C ASP A 118 -16.10 -11.80 4.79
N LYS A 119 -14.78 -11.77 4.62
CA LYS A 119 -14.02 -10.72 3.95
C LYS A 119 -13.00 -11.30 2.99
N ASP A 120 -12.72 -10.56 1.92
CA ASP A 120 -11.85 -10.99 0.83
C ASP A 120 -10.83 -9.90 0.39
N ILE A 121 -10.12 -10.19 -0.69
CA ILE A 121 -9.15 -9.29 -1.32
C ILE A 121 -9.80 -7.98 -1.80
N THR A 122 -11.09 -7.97 -2.13
CA THR A 122 -11.82 -6.75 -2.49
C THR A 122 -11.90 -5.81 -1.30
N ASN A 123 -12.23 -6.35 -0.11
CA ASN A 123 -12.25 -5.56 1.12
C ASN A 123 -10.85 -5.08 1.52
N LEU A 124 -9.81 -5.89 1.29
CA LEU A 124 -8.42 -5.47 1.49
C LEU A 124 -8.09 -4.25 0.62
N LYS A 125 -8.38 -4.31 -0.68
CA LYS A 125 -8.15 -3.20 -1.61
C LYS A 125 -8.92 -1.95 -1.23
N GLU A 126 -10.17 -2.09 -0.79
CA GLU A 126 -10.99 -0.96 -0.32
C GLU A 126 -10.37 -0.28 0.91
N LEU A 127 -9.91 -1.05 1.89
CA LEU A 127 -9.25 -0.51 3.09
C LEU A 127 -7.90 0.15 2.75
N ILE A 128 -7.14 -0.40 1.80
CA ILE A 128 -5.91 0.25 1.30
C ILE A 128 -6.26 1.58 0.62
N LYS A 129 -7.28 1.60 -0.24
CA LYS A 129 -7.75 2.83 -0.90
C LYS A 129 -8.19 3.90 0.10
N LEU A 130 -8.96 3.53 1.12
CA LEU A 130 -9.33 4.45 2.20
C LEU A 130 -8.10 4.98 2.94
N THR A 131 -7.12 4.11 3.22
CA THR A 131 -5.86 4.51 3.85
C THR A 131 -5.10 5.52 3.00
N VAL A 132 -4.98 5.28 1.68
CA VAL A 132 -4.37 6.21 0.72
C VAL A 132 -5.05 7.57 0.76
N ASN A 133 -6.39 7.60 0.65
CA ASN A 133 -7.14 8.86 0.64
C ASN A 133 -6.94 9.67 1.94
N PHE A 134 -6.88 9.00 3.09
CA PHE A 134 -6.65 9.70 4.36
C PHE A 134 -5.20 10.16 4.50
N VAL A 135 -4.22 9.38 4.05
CA VAL A 135 -2.80 9.80 4.02
C VAL A 135 -2.62 11.03 3.14
N GLU A 136 -3.20 11.02 1.94
CA GLU A 136 -3.18 12.15 1.02
C GLU A 136 -3.82 13.39 1.65
N SER A 137 -5.00 13.25 2.24
CA SER A 137 -5.70 14.35 2.91
C SER A 137 -4.86 14.94 4.05
N ASP A 138 -4.20 14.10 4.84
CA ASP A 138 -3.34 14.51 5.97
C ASP A 138 -2.08 15.25 5.50
N ILE A 139 -1.43 14.78 4.43
CA ILE A 139 -0.28 15.46 3.82
C ILE A 139 -0.68 16.85 3.31
N ILE A 140 -1.79 16.95 2.60
CA ILE A 140 -2.28 18.22 2.05
C ILE A 140 -2.66 19.18 3.18
N ALA A 141 -3.35 18.69 4.21
CA ALA A 141 -3.72 19.49 5.38
C ALA A 141 -2.47 20.03 6.10
N GLY A 142 -1.49 19.16 6.38
CA GLY A 142 -0.24 19.56 7.03
C GLY A 142 0.53 20.61 6.24
N ARG A 143 0.55 20.53 4.90
CA ARG A 143 1.15 21.57 4.04
C ARG A 143 0.48 22.93 4.23
N TYR A 144 -0.86 22.98 4.25
CA TYR A 144 -1.57 24.24 4.48
C TYR A 144 -1.36 24.80 5.89
N GLU A 145 -1.26 23.95 6.92
CA GLU A 145 -0.92 24.39 8.28
C GLU A 145 0.48 25.04 8.34
N GLU A 146 1.45 24.52 7.58
CA GLU A 146 2.79 25.12 7.47
C GLU A 146 2.79 26.43 6.66
N GLU A 147 2.05 26.48 5.56
CA GLU A 147 1.96 27.67 4.69
C GLU A 147 1.12 28.81 5.30
N MET A 148 0.13 28.47 6.13
CA MET A 148 -0.83 29.38 6.76
C MET A 148 -0.89 29.20 8.29
N PRO A 149 0.19 29.55 9.02
CA PRO A 149 0.22 29.39 10.48
C PRO A 149 -0.74 30.36 11.18
N ASP A 150 -1.36 29.92 12.28
CA ASP A 150 -2.38 30.66 13.06
C ASP A 150 -1.93 32.04 13.58
N ASN A 151 -0.62 32.30 13.64
CA ASN A 151 -0.04 33.47 14.30
C ASN A 151 0.56 34.49 13.31
N LYS A 152 -0.17 34.90 12.27
CA LYS A 152 0.14 36.13 11.53
C LYS A 152 -0.50 37.36 12.16
#